data_AF-A0A443SCE9-F1
#
_entry.id   AF-A0A443SCE9-F1
#
_cell.length_a   1.000
_cell.length_b   1.000
_cell.length_c   1.000
_cell.angle_alpha   90.00
_cell.angle_beta   90.00
_cell.angle_gamma   90.00
#
_symmetry.space_group_name_H-M   'P 1'
#
loop_
_entity.id
_entity.type
_entity.pdbx_description
1 polymer ?
#
loop_
_entity_poly.entity_id
_entity_poly.type
_entity_poly.pdbx_seq_one_letter_code
_entity_poly.pdbx_strand_id
1 'polypeptide(L)'
;MLVNIIFMLLFEALTPMLTEDVCSQKADHGGCRSILVRWYFNNENNKCERFIFGGCKGNKNNFVSEDLCQSHCLPQLRTAVDLCNQPKVTGPCRGYFKRFWHNNDTRKCEEFVYGGCEQNENNFEMAEECVKRCDAIGVEYRIQKLSKRSDAVSICELPAEKGPCVNFTSRFFFNSKTKRCEKFAFGGCTGNDNNFKSFAECRKVCIGNEESTRKPLSTCKLPKRTGRCRARHKRFYFNSETLSCQQFVYGGCSGNANNFKTIETCERLCASQKHKSVS
;
A
#
# COMPACT_ATOMS: atom_id res chain seq x y z
N MET A 1 9.61 23.54 74.89
CA MET A 1 8.78 22.75 73.96
C MET A 1 9.16 23.22 72.56
N LEU A 2 10.25 22.78 71.92
CA LEU A 2 10.56 21.41 71.47
C LEU A 2 9.31 20.76 70.85
N VAL A 3 9.12 20.87 69.53
CA VAL A 3 9.51 19.93 68.44
C VAL A 3 8.27 19.18 67.96
N ASN A 4 7.91 19.35 66.68
CA ASN A 4 7.71 18.27 65.71
C ASN A 4 7.20 18.88 64.39
N ILE A 5 8.08 19.07 63.40
CA ILE A 5 8.44 18.09 62.36
C ILE A 5 7.35 18.06 61.28
N ILE A 6 7.57 18.66 60.12
CA ILE A 6 8.34 18.06 59.01
C ILE A 6 7.83 16.65 58.70
N PHE A 7 6.58 16.52 58.26
CA PHE A 7 6.06 15.37 57.52
C PHE A 7 4.64 15.77 57.06
N MET A 8 4.45 16.54 56.01
CA MET A 8 4.20 15.97 54.68
C MET A 8 4.15 17.15 53.69
N LEU A 9 5.32 17.69 53.34
CA LEU A 9 5.52 18.52 52.14
C LEU A 9 6.09 17.67 51.00
N LEU A 10 5.60 16.44 50.77
CA LEU A 10 5.98 15.62 49.61
C LEU A 10 4.81 14.69 49.25
N PHE A 11 4.38 14.74 47.98
CA PHE A 11 3.23 14.06 47.36
C PHE A 11 1.88 14.70 47.76
N GLU A 12 1.18 15.49 46.94
CA GLU A 12 0.70 15.15 45.60
C GLU A 12 0.58 16.41 44.73
N ALA A 13 1.63 16.72 43.97
CA ALA A 13 1.46 17.37 42.68
C ALA A 13 1.80 16.31 41.63
N LEU A 14 1.01 16.26 40.55
CA LEU A 14 1.18 15.44 39.34
C LEU A 14 0.48 14.07 39.34
N THR A 15 -0.85 14.07 39.31
CA THR A 15 -1.56 13.03 38.54
C THR A 15 -1.77 13.57 37.12
N PRO A 16 -1.01 13.12 36.10
CA PRO A 16 -1.44 13.33 34.72
C PRO A 16 -2.79 12.62 34.57
N MET A 17 -3.78 13.33 34.03
CA MET A 17 -5.05 12.76 33.57
C MET A 17 -4.78 11.42 32.88
N LEU A 18 -5.20 10.32 33.51
CA LEU A 18 -5.03 8.95 33.05
C LEU A 18 -5.71 8.79 31.68
N THR A 19 -4.97 9.06 30.61
CA THR A 19 -5.25 8.41 29.34
C THR A 19 -4.96 6.95 29.56
N GLU A 20 -5.99 6.14 29.80
CA GLU A 20 -5.85 4.69 29.86
C GLU A 20 -5.03 4.23 28.66
N ASP A 21 -3.87 3.65 28.94
CA ASP A 21 -2.98 3.16 27.91
C ASP A 21 -3.73 2.07 27.14
N VAL A 22 -4.04 2.38 25.87
CA VAL A 22 -4.78 1.52 24.94
C VAL A 22 -4.18 0.12 24.91
N CYS A 23 -2.85 0.02 24.99
CA CYS A 23 -2.14 -1.25 24.91
C CYS A 23 -2.24 -2.08 26.19
N SER A 24 -2.60 -1.45 27.31
CA SER A 24 -2.78 -2.13 28.60
C SER A 24 -4.20 -2.67 28.80
N GLN A 25 -5.17 -2.30 27.95
CA GLN A 25 -6.56 -2.79 28.05
C GLN A 25 -6.65 -4.26 27.56
N LYS A 26 -7.57 -5.08 28.10
CA LYS A 26 -7.80 -6.45 27.60
C LYS A 26 -8.60 -6.46 26.30
N ALA A 27 -8.59 -7.54 25.54
CA ALA A 27 -9.52 -7.72 24.43
C ALA A 27 -10.97 -7.62 24.90
N ASP A 28 -11.78 -6.77 24.27
CA ASP A 28 -13.19 -6.59 24.61
C ASP A 28 -14.11 -6.92 23.44
N HIS A 29 -14.79 -8.05 23.55
CA HIS A 29 -15.79 -8.51 22.57
C HIS A 29 -16.94 -7.51 22.42
N GLY A 30 -17.28 -6.78 23.48
CA GLY A 30 -18.45 -5.94 23.55
C GLY A 30 -19.78 -6.69 23.52
N GLY A 31 -20.87 -5.94 23.44
CA GLY A 31 -22.23 -6.48 23.66
C GLY A 31 -22.96 -7.01 22.43
N CYS A 32 -22.42 -6.79 21.23
CA CYS A 32 -23.06 -7.21 19.98
C CYS A 32 -22.61 -8.62 19.57
N ARG A 33 -23.33 -9.27 18.63
CA ARG A 33 -23.11 -10.66 18.22
C ARG A 33 -22.54 -10.83 16.80
N SER A 34 -21.89 -9.80 16.28
CA SER A 34 -21.16 -9.90 15.01
C SER A 34 -19.86 -10.67 15.22
N ILE A 35 -19.37 -11.35 14.18
CA ILE A 35 -18.10 -12.07 14.24
C ILE A 35 -17.08 -11.28 13.44
N LEU A 36 -16.51 -10.23 14.05
CA LEU A 36 -15.45 -9.44 13.42
C LEU A 36 -14.10 -9.86 13.99
N VAL A 37 -13.25 -10.46 13.15
CA VAL A 37 -11.87 -10.77 13.55
C VAL A 37 -11.08 -9.47 13.64
N ARG A 38 -10.53 -9.20 14.83
CA ARG A 38 -9.74 -8.01 15.15
C ARG A 38 -8.46 -8.42 15.86
N TRP A 39 -7.56 -7.49 16.05
CA TRP A 39 -6.30 -7.66 16.75
C TRP A 39 -6.31 -6.84 18.02
N TYR A 40 -5.73 -7.36 19.09
CA TYR A 40 -5.48 -6.64 20.32
C TYR A 40 -4.06 -6.93 20.79
N PHE A 41 -3.48 -6.00 21.55
CA PHE A 41 -2.19 -6.20 22.18
C PHE A 41 -2.38 -7.00 23.46
N ASN A 42 -1.82 -8.20 23.49
CA ASN A 42 -1.72 -9.01 24.67
C ASN A 42 -0.45 -8.60 25.45
N ASN A 43 -0.66 -7.83 26.52
CA ASN A 43 0.43 -7.34 27.36
C ASN A 43 1.08 -8.46 28.20
N GLU A 44 0.44 -9.63 28.35
CA GLU A 44 1.01 -10.76 29.13
C GLU A 44 2.20 -11.39 28.40
N ASN A 45 2.20 -11.36 27.06
CA ASN A 45 3.26 -11.94 26.24
C ASN A 45 3.88 -10.94 25.24
N ASN A 46 3.49 -9.66 25.32
CA ASN A 46 3.90 -8.59 24.44
C ASN A 46 3.68 -8.89 22.94
N LYS A 47 2.55 -9.52 22.60
CA LYS A 47 2.21 -9.86 21.21
C LYS A 47 0.86 -9.31 20.82
N CYS A 48 0.71 -9.03 19.53
CA CYS A 48 -0.60 -8.75 18.95
C CYS A 48 -1.27 -10.06 18.58
N GLU A 49 -2.49 -10.27 19.09
CA GLU A 49 -3.23 -11.51 18.93
C GLU A 49 -4.62 -11.26 18.38
N ARG A 50 -5.18 -12.25 17.68
CA ARG A 50 -6.53 -12.15 17.11
C ARG A 50 -7.60 -12.40 18.17
N PHE A 51 -8.68 -11.64 18.12
CA PHE A 51 -9.88 -11.87 18.91
C PHE A 51 -11.15 -11.59 18.10
N ILE A 52 -12.31 -12.04 18.60
CA ILE A 52 -13.61 -11.77 18.01
C ILE A 52 -14.20 -10.52 18.67
N PHE A 53 -14.43 -9.49 17.86
CA PHE A 53 -15.18 -8.31 18.27
C PHE A 53 -16.64 -8.44 17.82
N GLY A 54 -17.54 -8.32 18.78
CA GLY A 54 -18.99 -8.39 18.64
C GLY A 54 -19.60 -7.30 17.76
N GLY A 55 -18.85 -6.25 17.43
CA GLY A 55 -19.26 -5.18 16.52
C GLY A 55 -19.84 -3.93 17.18
N CYS A 56 -19.92 -3.86 18.51
CA CYS A 56 -20.28 -2.65 19.24
C CYS A 56 -19.76 -2.66 20.67
N LYS A 57 -19.69 -1.47 21.29
CA LYS A 57 -19.38 -1.27 22.73
C LYS A 57 -18.23 -2.16 23.20
N GLY A 58 -17.05 -1.98 22.59
CA GLY A 58 -15.78 -2.55 23.02
C GLY A 58 -14.83 -1.45 23.52
N ASN A 59 -13.54 -1.73 23.59
CA ASN A 59 -12.52 -0.76 24.00
C ASN A 59 -11.52 -0.40 22.88
N LYS A 60 -10.48 0.38 23.21
CA LYS A 60 -9.53 0.90 22.22
C LYS A 60 -8.45 -0.10 21.84
N ASN A 61 -8.22 -1.17 22.62
CA ASN A 61 -7.32 -2.27 22.26
C ASN A 61 -7.99 -3.20 21.23
N ASN A 62 -8.34 -2.61 20.09
CA ASN A 62 -9.12 -3.23 19.04
C ASN A 62 -8.67 -2.63 17.71
N PHE A 63 -7.75 -3.33 17.08
CA PHE A 63 -7.11 -2.94 15.85
C PHE A 63 -7.62 -3.82 14.72
N VAL A 64 -7.72 -3.24 13.53
CA VAL A 64 -8.17 -3.98 12.33
C VAL A 64 -7.08 -4.93 11.81
N SER A 65 -5.81 -4.71 12.13
CA SER A 65 -4.66 -5.53 11.71
C SER A 65 -3.63 -5.72 12.82
N GLU A 66 -2.83 -6.78 12.69
CA GLU A 66 -1.71 -7.07 13.59
C GLU A 66 -0.72 -5.91 13.60
N ASP A 67 -0.39 -5.38 12.43
CA ASP A 67 0.58 -4.29 12.27
C ASP A 67 0.11 -2.99 12.94
N LEU A 68 -1.18 -2.68 12.89
CA LEU A 68 -1.72 -1.50 13.57
C LEU A 68 -1.63 -1.68 15.08
N CYS A 69 -1.88 -2.88 15.57
CA CYS A 69 -1.66 -3.23 16.97
C CYS A 69 -0.16 -3.11 17.33
N GLN A 70 0.73 -3.70 16.53
CA GLN A 70 2.17 -3.75 16.81
C GLN A 70 2.78 -2.34 16.77
N SER A 71 2.51 -1.57 15.71
CA SER A 71 2.96 -0.17 15.61
C SER A 71 2.34 0.73 16.67
N HIS A 72 1.18 0.39 17.23
CA HIS A 72 0.59 1.13 18.33
C HIS A 72 1.13 0.72 19.70
N CYS A 73 1.54 -0.54 19.89
CA CYS A 73 1.79 -1.09 21.21
C CYS A 73 3.18 -1.67 21.44
N LEU A 74 4.02 -1.79 20.40
CA LEU A 74 5.42 -2.19 20.50
C LEU A 74 6.32 -0.96 20.32
N PRO A 75 6.91 -0.42 21.41
CA PRO A 75 7.81 0.74 21.35
C PRO A 75 8.99 0.54 20.39
N GLN A 76 9.46 -0.70 20.26
CA GLN A 76 10.60 -1.08 19.43
C GLN A 76 10.36 -0.83 17.92
N LEU A 77 9.10 -0.81 17.49
CA LEU A 77 8.70 -0.55 16.09
C LEU A 77 8.37 0.93 15.86
N ARG A 78 7.89 1.65 16.87
CA ARG A 78 7.64 3.10 16.81
C ARG A 78 8.93 3.91 16.68
N THR A 79 9.94 3.56 17.47
CA THR A 79 11.23 4.29 17.52
C THR A 79 11.99 4.19 16.21
N ALA A 80 11.90 3.07 15.52
CA ALA A 80 12.65 2.84 14.31
C ALA A 80 12.03 3.54 13.07
N VAL A 81 10.71 3.76 13.04
CA VAL A 81 10.04 4.61 12.04
C VAL A 81 10.38 6.08 12.26
N ASP A 82 10.41 6.53 13.50
CA ASP A 82 10.76 7.92 13.84
C ASP A 82 12.23 8.20 13.46
N LEU A 83 13.15 7.32 13.89
CA LEU A 83 14.56 7.35 13.53
C LEU A 83 14.79 7.46 12.02
N CYS A 84 14.25 6.52 11.22
CA CYS A 84 14.53 6.46 9.79
C CYS A 84 13.86 7.60 8.97
N ASN A 85 13.00 8.41 9.59
CA ASN A 85 12.35 9.56 8.96
C ASN A 85 12.98 10.90 9.37
N GLN A 86 13.91 10.92 10.32
CA GLN A 86 14.66 12.12 10.67
C GLN A 86 15.53 12.58 9.47
N PRO A 87 15.81 13.89 9.32
CA PRO A 87 16.66 14.39 8.23
C PRO A 87 18.13 14.01 8.45
N LYS A 88 18.96 14.08 7.40
CA LYS A 88 20.43 14.08 7.60
C LYS A 88 20.87 15.33 8.37
N VAL A 89 21.76 15.16 9.34
CA VAL A 89 22.34 16.26 10.13
C VAL A 89 23.86 16.25 10.02
N THR A 90 24.42 17.24 9.33
CA THR A 90 25.88 17.44 9.29
C THR A 90 26.42 17.97 10.61
N GLY A 91 25.65 18.77 11.34
CA GLY A 91 26.09 19.41 12.59
C GLY A 91 27.08 20.56 12.39
N PRO A 92 27.42 21.31 13.45
CA PRO A 92 28.25 22.51 13.38
C PRO A 92 29.77 22.23 13.31
N CYS A 93 30.19 21.01 13.67
CA CYS A 93 31.59 20.61 13.62
C CYS A 93 32.09 20.46 12.16
N ARG A 94 33.40 20.67 11.95
CA ARG A 94 34.03 20.74 10.61
C ARG A 94 34.80 19.47 10.24
N GLY A 95 34.50 18.35 10.88
CA GLY A 95 35.05 17.05 10.51
C GLY A 95 34.50 16.55 9.17
N TYR A 96 35.19 15.59 8.57
CA TYR A 96 34.76 14.93 7.34
C TYR A 96 34.57 13.44 7.63
N PHE A 97 33.39 13.08 8.13
CA PHE A 97 33.04 11.69 8.39
C PHE A 97 32.00 11.25 7.37
N LYS A 98 32.40 10.34 6.48
CA LYS A 98 31.44 9.70 5.57
C LYS A 98 30.50 8.81 6.39
N ARG A 99 29.21 9.07 6.29
CA ARG A 99 28.13 8.35 6.98
C ARG A 99 27.01 8.05 6.00
N PHE A 100 26.08 7.19 6.41
CA PHE A 100 24.88 6.85 5.67
C PHE A 100 23.66 7.35 6.44
N TRP A 101 22.63 7.78 5.72
CA TRP A 101 21.34 8.13 6.28
C TRP A 101 20.25 7.59 5.37
N HIS A 102 19.09 7.25 5.93
CA HIS A 102 17.94 6.87 5.14
C HIS A 102 17.25 8.12 4.58
N ASN A 103 17.41 8.33 3.27
CA ASN A 103 16.74 9.40 2.56
C ASN A 103 15.28 9.01 2.29
N ASN A 104 14.34 9.73 2.90
CA ASN A 104 12.92 9.47 2.76
C ASN A 104 12.37 9.80 1.35
N ASP A 105 13.00 10.73 0.63
CA ASP A 105 12.56 11.12 -0.72
C ASP A 105 12.93 10.05 -1.74
N THR A 106 14.17 9.56 -1.69
CA THR A 106 14.67 8.53 -2.62
C THR A 106 14.44 7.12 -2.12
N ARG A 107 14.12 6.97 -0.83
CA ARG A 107 13.90 5.71 -0.12
C ARG A 107 15.09 4.78 -0.19
N LYS A 108 16.27 5.37 0.00
CA LYS A 108 17.55 4.67 -0.03
C LYS A 108 18.39 5.17 1.12
N CYS A 109 19.21 4.27 1.64
CA CYS A 109 20.37 4.67 2.42
C CYS A 109 21.38 5.35 1.50
N GLU A 110 21.62 6.64 1.73
CA GLU A 110 22.50 7.48 0.93
C GLU A 110 23.67 7.98 1.78
N GLU A 111 24.81 8.22 1.13
CA GLU A 111 25.97 8.81 1.80
C GLU A 111 25.75 10.30 2.09
N PHE A 112 26.26 10.77 3.22
CA PHE A 112 26.38 12.18 3.54
C PHE A 112 27.65 12.46 4.37
N VAL A 113 28.02 13.73 4.46
CA VAL A 113 29.14 14.18 5.31
C VAL A 113 28.58 14.59 6.67
N TYR A 114 29.00 13.88 7.70
CA TYR A 114 28.80 14.23 9.09
C TYR A 114 30.00 15.03 9.61
N GLY A 115 29.73 16.15 10.27
CA GLY A 115 30.70 17.10 10.80
C GLY A 115 31.40 16.63 12.08
N GLY A 116 30.88 15.59 12.73
CA GLY A 116 31.50 14.96 13.91
C GLY A 116 30.85 15.32 15.26
N CYS A 117 29.80 16.14 15.27
CA CYS A 117 29.01 16.40 16.49
C CYS A 117 27.53 16.66 16.18
N GLU A 118 26.68 16.57 17.20
CA GLU A 118 25.23 16.80 17.13
C GLU A 118 24.52 15.88 16.12
N GLN A 119 24.93 14.62 16.03
CA GLN A 119 24.17 13.62 15.26
C GLN A 119 22.77 13.42 15.84
N ASN A 120 21.83 13.13 14.94
CA ASN A 120 20.58 12.48 15.28
C ASN A 120 20.68 10.97 15.02
N GLU A 121 19.58 10.26 15.15
CA GLU A 121 19.56 8.80 15.09
C GLU A 121 19.60 8.25 13.65
N ASN A 122 19.29 9.08 12.64
CA ASN A 122 19.42 8.74 11.21
C ASN A 122 20.85 9.00 10.70
N ASN A 123 21.84 8.39 11.36
CA ASN A 123 23.26 8.54 11.07
C ASN A 123 23.98 7.21 11.32
N PHE A 124 24.30 6.50 10.25
CA PHE A 124 24.88 5.16 10.26
C PHE A 124 26.32 5.18 9.75
N GLU A 125 27.18 4.37 10.35
CA GLU A 125 28.56 4.22 9.88
C GLU A 125 28.63 3.33 8.62
N MET A 126 27.78 2.31 8.57
CA MET A 126 27.76 1.33 7.48
C MET A 126 26.44 1.39 6.69
N ALA A 127 26.53 1.29 5.37
CA ALA A 127 25.38 1.23 4.48
C ALA A 127 24.45 0.06 4.81
N GLU A 128 25.03 -1.12 5.11
CA GLU A 128 24.28 -2.33 5.45
C GLU A 128 23.49 -2.17 6.75
N GLU A 129 24.06 -1.47 7.74
CA GLU A 129 23.36 -1.17 8.99
C GLU A 129 22.16 -0.26 8.75
N CYS A 130 22.34 0.80 7.96
CA CYS A 130 21.24 1.67 7.54
C CYS A 130 20.15 0.87 6.82
N VAL A 131 20.53 0.03 5.85
CA VAL A 131 19.60 -0.82 5.09
C VAL A 131 18.86 -1.78 6.03
N LYS A 132 19.58 -2.48 6.89
CA LYS A 132 18.99 -3.42 7.85
C LYS A 132 18.02 -2.72 8.80
N ARG A 133 18.35 -1.50 9.24
CA ARG A 133 17.53 -0.74 10.18
C ARG A 133 16.34 -0.04 9.51
N CYS A 134 16.50 0.46 8.29
CA CYS A 134 15.54 1.34 7.63
C CYS A 134 14.91 0.78 6.35
N ASP A 135 15.57 -0.11 5.58
CA ASP A 135 14.95 -0.71 4.39
C ASP A 135 13.86 -1.71 4.78
N ALA A 136 14.01 -2.47 5.86
CA ALA A 136 12.94 -3.36 6.36
C ALA A 136 11.68 -2.56 6.77
N ILE A 137 11.87 -1.43 7.43
CA ILE A 137 10.80 -0.52 7.87
C ILE A 137 10.22 0.27 6.69
N GLY A 138 11.06 0.63 5.72
CA GLY A 138 10.66 1.20 4.44
C GLY A 138 9.85 0.21 3.59
N VAL A 139 10.10 -1.10 3.72
CA VAL A 139 9.31 -2.18 3.09
C VAL A 139 7.97 -2.35 3.79
N GLU A 140 7.89 -2.33 5.13
CA GLU A 140 6.62 -2.35 5.88
C GLU A 140 5.74 -1.13 5.56
N TYR A 141 6.33 0.08 5.51
CA TYR A 141 5.65 1.32 5.12
C TYR A 141 5.28 1.34 3.62
N ARG A 142 6.07 0.70 2.75
CA ARG A 142 5.71 0.47 1.34
C ARG A 142 4.55 -0.51 1.23
N ILE A 143 4.46 -1.55 2.05
CA ILE A 143 3.30 -2.45 2.13
C ILE A 143 2.07 -1.68 2.60
N GLN A 144 2.17 -0.73 3.55
CA GLN A 144 1.05 0.16 3.96
C GLN A 144 0.67 1.21 2.90
N LYS A 145 1.62 1.81 2.16
CA LYS A 145 1.31 2.78 1.08
C LYS A 145 0.80 2.07 -0.18
N LEU A 146 1.21 0.81 -0.39
CA LEU A 146 0.62 -0.11 -1.37
C LEU A 146 -0.74 -0.65 -0.87
N SER A 147 -0.97 -0.81 0.44
CA SER A 147 -2.27 -1.13 1.04
C SER A 147 -3.26 0.02 0.94
N LYS A 148 -2.81 1.28 0.98
CA LYS A 148 -3.66 2.41 0.58
C LYS A 148 -4.11 2.37 -0.90
N ARG A 149 -3.55 1.44 -1.70
CA ARG A 149 -4.05 1.08 -3.04
C ARG A 149 -4.54 -0.37 -3.13
N SER A 150 -4.39 -1.16 -2.08
CA SER A 150 -4.72 -2.58 -1.98
C SER A 150 -5.55 -2.95 -0.76
N ASP A 151 -6.35 -2.00 -0.23
CA ASP A 151 -7.56 -2.26 0.57
C ASP A 151 -8.67 -2.94 -0.25
N ALA A 152 -8.32 -3.47 -1.42
CA ALA A 152 -9.16 -4.36 -2.18
C ALA A 152 -8.49 -5.74 -2.19
N VAL A 153 -8.97 -6.67 -1.35
CA VAL A 153 -9.54 -7.87 -1.99
C VAL A 153 -10.38 -7.29 -3.10
N SER A 154 -9.95 -7.47 -4.36
CA SER A 154 -10.60 -6.82 -5.49
C SER A 154 -12.09 -6.92 -5.21
N ILE A 155 -12.84 -5.81 -5.18
CA ILE A 155 -14.28 -5.84 -4.85
C ILE A 155 -14.97 -6.96 -5.66
N CYS A 156 -14.41 -7.25 -6.82
CA CYS A 156 -14.75 -8.24 -7.81
C CYS A 156 -14.35 -9.69 -7.48
N GLU A 157 -13.56 -9.94 -6.44
CA GLU A 157 -13.20 -11.26 -5.92
C GLU A 157 -14.11 -11.69 -4.77
N LEU A 158 -14.84 -10.74 -4.16
CA LEU A 158 -15.83 -11.02 -3.12
C LEU A 158 -17.06 -11.76 -3.71
N PRO A 159 -17.74 -12.62 -2.93
CA PRO A 159 -18.97 -13.28 -3.37
C PRO A 159 -20.15 -12.30 -3.42
N ALA A 160 -21.17 -12.61 -4.22
CA ALA A 160 -22.46 -11.92 -4.11
C ALA A 160 -23.09 -12.20 -2.73
N GLU A 161 -23.42 -11.16 -1.98
CA GLU A 161 -23.99 -11.30 -0.64
C GLU A 161 -25.38 -10.65 -0.55
N LYS A 162 -26.40 -11.50 -0.44
CA LYS A 162 -27.81 -11.07 -0.35
C LYS A 162 -28.12 -10.35 0.97
N GLY A 163 -27.41 -10.66 2.05
CA GLY A 163 -27.73 -10.17 3.38
C GLY A 163 -29.02 -10.78 3.96
N PRO A 164 -29.34 -10.49 5.23
CA PRO A 164 -30.46 -11.08 5.95
C PRO A 164 -31.81 -10.37 5.69
N CYS A 165 -31.80 -9.14 5.16
CA CYS A 165 -33.05 -8.42 4.87
C CYS A 165 -33.80 -9.03 3.68
N VAL A 166 -35.11 -8.77 3.63
CA VAL A 166 -36.03 -9.36 2.65
C VAL A 166 -36.59 -8.36 1.63
N ASN A 167 -36.03 -7.15 1.56
CA ASN A 167 -36.42 -6.12 0.59
C ASN A 167 -35.61 -6.29 -0.70
N PHE A 168 -35.96 -7.32 -1.48
CA PHE A 168 -35.15 -7.74 -2.63
C PHE A 168 -35.14 -6.70 -3.75
N THR A 169 -33.94 -6.20 -4.04
CA THR A 169 -33.66 -5.34 -5.19
C THR A 169 -32.67 -6.03 -6.12
N SER A 170 -32.84 -5.88 -7.43
CA SER A 170 -31.88 -6.40 -8.41
C SER A 170 -30.61 -5.55 -8.40
N ARG A 171 -29.46 -6.19 -8.21
CA ARG A 171 -28.11 -5.60 -8.21
C ARG A 171 -27.19 -6.42 -9.09
N PHE A 172 -25.99 -5.92 -9.34
CA PHE A 172 -24.95 -6.61 -10.12
C PHE A 172 -23.73 -6.88 -9.25
N PHE A 173 -23.08 -8.02 -9.47
CA PHE A 173 -21.78 -8.34 -8.87
C PHE A 173 -20.87 -8.91 -9.95
N PHE A 174 -19.56 -8.79 -9.78
CA PHE A 174 -18.62 -9.49 -10.62
C PHE A 174 -18.41 -10.91 -10.09
N ASN A 175 -18.78 -11.89 -10.90
CA ASN A 175 -18.57 -13.29 -10.60
C ASN A 175 -17.14 -13.67 -10.99
N SER A 176 -16.31 -13.92 -9.99
CA SER A 176 -14.89 -14.25 -10.17
C SER A 176 -14.66 -15.61 -10.85
N LYS A 177 -15.65 -16.51 -10.85
CA LYS A 177 -15.60 -17.82 -11.54
C LYS A 177 -15.88 -17.68 -13.03
N THR A 178 -16.89 -16.90 -13.40
CA THR A 178 -17.27 -16.69 -14.81
C THR A 178 -16.57 -15.49 -15.45
N LYS A 179 -15.90 -14.66 -14.64
CA LYS A 179 -15.28 -13.38 -15.02
C LYS A 179 -16.28 -12.41 -15.66
N ARG A 180 -17.53 -12.42 -15.22
CA ARG A 180 -18.63 -11.59 -15.76
C ARG A 180 -19.37 -10.84 -14.66
N CYS A 181 -19.91 -9.67 -15.01
CA CYS A 181 -20.89 -8.98 -14.19
C CYS A 181 -22.26 -9.64 -14.33
N GLU A 182 -22.78 -10.20 -13.24
CA GLU A 182 -24.03 -10.97 -13.19
C GLU A 182 -25.03 -10.32 -12.24
N LYS A 183 -26.33 -10.51 -12.48
CA LYS A 183 -27.38 -10.01 -11.59
C LYS A 183 -27.52 -10.92 -10.37
N PHE A 184 -27.76 -10.33 -9.21
CA PHE A 184 -28.18 -11.05 -8.01
C PHE A 184 -29.26 -10.28 -7.24
N ALA A 185 -29.98 -10.98 -6.35
CA ALA A 185 -31.00 -10.40 -5.48
C ALA A 185 -30.36 -9.93 -4.17
N PHE A 186 -30.32 -8.61 -3.97
CA PHE A 186 -29.82 -8.00 -2.75
C PHE A 186 -30.98 -7.70 -1.80
N GLY A 187 -30.90 -8.17 -0.55
CA GLY A 187 -31.95 -8.09 0.45
C GLY A 187 -32.23 -6.69 1.01
N GLY A 188 -31.43 -5.69 0.64
CA GLY A 188 -31.62 -4.29 1.02
C GLY A 188 -30.88 -3.87 2.29
N CYS A 189 -30.15 -4.77 2.94
CA CYS A 189 -29.24 -4.45 4.03
C CYS A 189 -28.05 -5.41 4.06
N THR A 190 -27.01 -5.01 4.81
CA THR A 190 -25.70 -5.69 4.88
C THR A 190 -25.12 -5.95 3.48
N GLY A 191 -24.28 -6.98 3.32
CA GLY A 191 -23.64 -7.29 2.06
C GLY A 191 -22.20 -6.80 2.04
N ASN A 192 -21.58 -6.94 0.88
CA ASN A 192 -20.24 -6.45 0.62
C ASN A 192 -20.22 -5.55 -0.63
N ASP A 193 -19.05 -5.00 -0.92
CA ASP A 193 -18.88 -4.00 -1.96
C ASP A 193 -19.07 -4.55 -3.39
N ASN A 194 -19.15 -5.88 -3.59
CA ASN A 194 -19.46 -6.49 -4.90
C ASN A 194 -20.96 -6.39 -5.20
N ASN A 195 -21.47 -5.17 -5.18
CA ASN A 195 -22.90 -4.88 -5.21
C ASN A 195 -23.16 -3.53 -5.90
N PHE A 196 -23.23 -3.59 -7.23
CA PHE A 196 -23.39 -2.45 -8.11
C PHE A 196 -24.85 -2.24 -8.50
N LYS A 197 -25.25 -0.99 -8.72
CA LYS A 197 -26.62 -0.64 -9.14
C LYS A 197 -26.87 -0.95 -10.60
N SER A 198 -25.81 -0.98 -11.42
CA SER A 198 -25.90 -1.24 -12.86
C SER A 198 -24.79 -2.15 -13.38
N PHE A 199 -25.07 -2.82 -14.49
CA PHE A 199 -24.08 -3.61 -15.23
C PHE A 199 -22.87 -2.76 -15.67
N ALA A 200 -23.12 -1.53 -16.12
CA ALA A 200 -22.08 -0.62 -16.59
C ALA A 200 -21.12 -0.21 -15.47
N GLU A 201 -21.65 0.06 -14.27
CA GLU A 201 -20.87 0.35 -13.06
C GLU A 201 -20.00 -0.85 -12.67
N CYS A 202 -20.59 -2.04 -12.58
CA CYS A 202 -19.86 -3.28 -12.30
C CYS A 202 -18.71 -3.50 -13.30
N ARG A 203 -18.97 -3.36 -14.62
CA ARG A 203 -17.93 -3.53 -15.64
C ARG A 203 -16.82 -2.50 -15.51
N LYS A 204 -17.17 -1.23 -15.30
CA LYS A 204 -16.20 -0.15 -15.16
C LYS A 204 -15.26 -0.40 -13.97
N VAL A 205 -15.81 -0.85 -12.85
CA VAL A 205 -15.06 -1.10 -11.61
C VAL A 205 -14.24 -2.39 -11.70
N CYS A 206 -14.83 -3.47 -12.22
CA CYS A 206 -14.25 -4.81 -12.11
C CYS A 206 -13.54 -5.36 -13.35
N ILE A 207 -13.85 -4.81 -14.51
CA ILE A 207 -13.23 -5.20 -15.78
C ILE A 207 -12.29 -4.09 -16.25
N GLY A 208 -12.57 -2.83 -15.89
CA GLY A 208 -11.88 -1.66 -16.43
C GLY A 208 -12.19 -1.48 -17.91
N ASN A 209 -11.83 -0.33 -18.48
CA ASN A 209 -11.75 -0.24 -19.94
C ASN A 209 -10.66 -1.21 -20.40
N GLU A 210 -11.02 -2.19 -21.24
CA GLU A 210 -10.09 -3.11 -21.89
C GLU A 210 -9.17 -2.37 -22.88
N GLU A 211 -8.28 -1.52 -22.37
CA GLU A 211 -7.21 -0.90 -23.16
C GLU A 211 -5.87 -0.85 -22.42
N SER A 212 -5.85 -1.18 -21.12
CA SER A 212 -4.62 -1.25 -20.34
C SER A 212 -4.86 -2.28 -19.25
N THR A 213 -4.52 -3.56 -19.44
CA THR A 213 -3.39 -4.13 -18.69
C THR A 213 -3.00 -5.55 -19.13
N ARG A 214 -3.49 -6.11 -20.25
CA ARG A 214 -3.11 -7.47 -20.69
C ARG A 214 -2.91 -7.66 -22.20
N LYS A 215 -2.32 -6.69 -22.90
CA LYS A 215 -1.87 -6.86 -24.30
C LYS A 215 -0.44 -6.37 -24.67
N PRO A 216 0.56 -6.22 -23.77
CA PRO A 216 1.91 -5.86 -24.24
C PRO A 216 2.56 -6.96 -25.10
N LEU A 217 2.35 -8.24 -24.78
CA LEU A 217 3.14 -9.33 -25.37
C LEU A 217 2.75 -9.75 -26.80
N SER A 218 1.48 -9.58 -27.21
CA SER A 218 1.05 -9.93 -28.58
C SER A 218 1.13 -8.75 -29.54
N THR A 219 0.93 -7.53 -29.05
CA THR A 219 0.97 -6.31 -29.85
C THR A 219 2.34 -6.09 -30.48
N CYS A 220 3.41 -6.21 -29.69
CA CYS A 220 4.79 -5.98 -30.16
C CYS A 220 5.29 -7.05 -31.16
N LYS A 221 4.54 -8.14 -31.39
CA LYS A 221 4.87 -9.18 -32.37
C LYS A 221 4.23 -8.95 -33.74
N LEU A 222 3.31 -7.99 -33.87
CA LEU A 222 2.65 -7.70 -35.14
C LEU A 222 3.60 -6.94 -36.08
N PRO A 223 3.51 -7.13 -37.41
CA PRO A 223 4.31 -6.35 -38.35
C PRO A 223 3.90 -4.88 -38.37
N LYS A 224 4.77 -3.98 -38.83
CA LYS A 224 4.34 -2.60 -39.16
C LYS A 224 3.25 -2.64 -40.23
N ARG A 225 2.20 -1.82 -40.08
CA ARG A 225 1.11 -1.74 -41.07
C ARG A 225 0.75 -0.29 -41.39
N THR A 226 1.19 0.18 -42.56
CA THR A 226 0.87 1.51 -43.09
C THR A 226 -0.63 1.70 -43.31
N GLY A 227 -1.31 0.64 -43.75
CA GLY A 227 -2.74 0.68 -44.07
C GLY A 227 -3.04 1.30 -45.44
N ARG A 228 -4.32 1.41 -45.79
CA ARG A 228 -4.77 1.77 -47.16
C ARG A 228 -4.94 3.27 -47.40
N CYS A 229 -5.01 4.07 -46.34
CA CYS A 229 -5.14 5.52 -46.44
C CYS A 229 -3.78 6.18 -46.77
N ARG A 230 -3.80 7.40 -47.30
CA ARG A 230 -2.62 8.09 -47.86
C ARG A 230 -2.10 9.27 -47.01
N ALA A 231 -2.60 9.46 -45.79
CA ALA A 231 -2.06 10.46 -44.88
C ALA A 231 -0.65 10.07 -44.42
N ARG A 232 0.17 11.04 -44.01
CA ARG A 232 1.57 10.79 -43.60
C ARG A 232 1.76 11.03 -42.11
N HIS A 233 1.23 10.14 -41.28
CA HIS A 233 1.42 10.23 -39.84
C HIS A 233 2.73 9.55 -39.41
N LYS A 234 3.64 10.30 -38.78
CA LYS A 234 4.81 9.72 -38.11
C LYS A 234 4.34 8.90 -36.91
N ARG A 235 4.70 7.62 -36.86
CA ARG A 235 4.36 6.65 -35.79
C ARG A 235 5.56 5.76 -35.51
N PHE A 236 5.49 4.99 -34.43
CA PHE A 236 6.53 4.05 -34.03
C PHE A 236 5.96 2.64 -33.94
N TYR A 237 6.75 1.62 -34.26
CA TYR A 237 6.38 0.22 -34.07
C TYR A 237 7.59 -0.52 -33.49
N PHE A 238 7.34 -1.61 -32.77
CA PHE A 238 8.41 -2.50 -32.32
C PHE A 238 8.80 -3.45 -33.43
N ASN A 239 10.06 -3.41 -33.85
CA ASN A 239 10.63 -4.35 -34.80
C ASN A 239 11.22 -5.53 -34.01
N SER A 240 10.63 -6.71 -34.17
CA SER A 240 11.07 -7.93 -33.49
C SER A 240 12.38 -8.49 -34.01
N GLU A 241 12.77 -8.18 -35.25
CA GLU A 241 14.04 -8.62 -35.84
C GLU A 241 15.23 -7.85 -35.25
N THR A 242 15.04 -6.54 -35.03
CA THR A 242 16.08 -5.67 -34.44
C THR A 242 15.90 -5.44 -32.95
N LEU A 243 14.86 -6.03 -32.34
CA LEU A 243 14.45 -5.85 -30.95
C LEU A 243 14.38 -4.37 -30.50
N SER A 244 13.92 -3.50 -31.39
CA SER A 244 13.93 -2.04 -31.16
C SER A 244 12.70 -1.34 -31.74
N CYS A 245 12.35 -0.21 -31.14
CA CYS A 245 11.26 0.65 -31.63
C CYS A 245 11.76 1.51 -32.79
N GLN A 246 11.08 1.43 -33.93
CA GLN A 246 11.44 2.12 -35.16
C GLN A 246 10.30 3.00 -35.65
N GLN A 247 10.63 4.15 -36.25
CA GLN A 247 9.64 5.03 -36.86
C GLN A 247 9.12 4.43 -38.19
N PHE A 248 7.83 4.59 -38.46
CA PHE A 248 7.23 4.33 -39.76
C PHE A 248 6.16 5.37 -40.09
N VAL A 249 5.71 5.39 -41.36
CA VAL A 249 4.61 6.25 -41.80
C VAL A 249 3.31 5.46 -41.77
N TYR A 250 2.34 5.94 -41.00
CA TYR A 250 1.00 5.39 -40.95
C TYR A 250 0.05 6.19 -41.84
N GLY A 251 -0.66 5.48 -42.71
CA GLY A 251 -1.60 6.00 -43.70
C GLY A 251 -2.84 6.69 -43.13
N GLY A 252 -3.13 6.48 -41.84
CA GLY A 252 -4.28 7.06 -41.13
C GLY A 252 -5.46 6.11 -40.93
N CYS A 253 -5.50 4.96 -41.63
CA CYS A 253 -6.52 3.93 -41.43
C CYS A 253 -5.98 2.52 -41.67
N SER A 254 -6.71 1.49 -41.21
CA SER A 254 -6.40 0.07 -41.46
C SER A 254 -5.00 -0.38 -40.98
N GLY A 255 -4.53 0.20 -39.87
CA GLY A 255 -3.31 -0.25 -39.18
C GLY A 255 -3.54 -1.51 -38.32
N ASN A 256 -2.58 -1.82 -37.47
CA ASN A 256 -2.74 -2.78 -36.38
C ASN A 256 -2.24 -2.17 -35.07
N ALA A 257 -2.25 -2.95 -33.99
CA ALA A 257 -1.92 -2.46 -32.65
C ALA A 257 -0.42 -2.11 -32.47
N ASN A 258 0.49 -2.60 -33.33
CA ASN A 258 1.91 -2.21 -33.29
C ASN A 258 2.12 -0.85 -33.99
N ASN A 259 1.50 0.18 -33.42
CA ASN A 259 1.44 1.53 -33.97
C ASN A 259 1.29 2.55 -32.83
N PHE A 260 2.41 3.06 -32.35
CA PHE A 260 2.53 3.96 -31.23
C PHE A 260 2.75 5.41 -31.70
N LYS A 261 2.25 6.37 -30.93
CA LYS A 261 2.38 7.80 -31.26
C LYS A 261 3.78 8.34 -30.95
N THR A 262 4.44 7.84 -29.91
CA THR A 262 5.77 8.27 -29.48
C THR A 262 6.70 7.09 -29.27
N ILE A 263 8.01 7.32 -29.35
CA ILE A 263 9.03 6.29 -29.16
C ILE A 263 9.02 5.77 -27.72
N GLU A 264 8.83 6.63 -26.73
CA GLU A 264 8.80 6.27 -25.31
C GLU A 264 7.61 5.35 -25.02
N THR A 265 6.47 5.58 -25.69
CA THR A 265 5.30 4.72 -25.55
C THR A 265 5.56 3.33 -26.13
N CYS A 266 6.24 3.26 -27.29
CA CYS A 266 6.64 2.00 -27.90
C CYS A 266 7.64 1.25 -27.01
N GLU A 267 8.69 1.92 -26.55
CA GLU A 267 9.75 1.32 -25.74
C GLU A 267 9.20 0.84 -24.41
N ARG A 268 8.44 1.66 -23.69
CA ARG A 268 7.83 1.28 -22.41
C ARG A 268 6.92 0.06 -22.55
N LEU A 269 6.17 -0.07 -23.64
CA LEU A 269 5.23 -1.18 -23.84
C LEU A 269 5.90 -2.46 -24.35
N CYS A 270 7.01 -2.34 -25.08
CA CYS A 270 7.68 -3.47 -25.71
C CYS A 270 9.05 -3.82 -25.11
N ALA A 271 9.53 -3.09 -24.10
CA ALA A 271 10.86 -3.25 -23.48
C ALA A 271 11.14 -4.69 -23.02
N SER A 272 10.12 -5.37 -22.50
CA SER A 272 10.25 -6.74 -21.97
C SER A 272 10.61 -7.78 -23.04
N GLN A 273 10.50 -7.45 -24.34
CA GLN A 273 10.91 -8.34 -25.43
C GLN A 273 12.42 -8.33 -25.67
N LYS A 274 13.16 -7.34 -25.14
CA LYS A 274 14.63 -7.28 -25.25
C LYS A 274 15.35 -8.35 -24.42
N HIS A 275 14.66 -8.95 -23.44
CA HIS A 275 15.24 -9.93 -22.50
C HIS A 275 14.78 -11.38 -22.70
N LYS A 276 14.00 -11.67 -23.76
CA LYS A 276 13.41 -13.00 -23.99
C LYS A 276 14.12 -13.86 -25.05
N SER A 277 15.30 -13.45 -25.52
CA SER A 277 16.09 -14.17 -26.54
C SER A 277 17.36 -14.85 -25.99
N VAL A 278 17.42 -15.13 -24.69
CA VAL A 278 18.42 -16.03 -24.10
C VAL A 278 17.68 -17.06 -23.25
N SER A 279 17.17 -18.11 -23.89
CA SER A 279 16.81 -19.42 -23.34
C SER A 279 16.70 -20.39 -24.50
#